data_AF-A0A353PEU2-F1
#
_entry.id   AF-A0A353PEU2-F1
#
_cell.length_a   1.000
_cell.length_b   1.000
_cell.length_c   1.000
_cell.angle_alpha   90.00
_cell.angle_beta   90.00
_cell.angle_gamma   90.00
#
_symmetry.space_group_name_H-M   'P 1'
#
loop_
_entity.id
_entity.type
_entity.pdbx_description
1 polymer ?
#
loop_
_entity_poly.entity_id
_entity_poly.type
_entity_poly.pdbx_seq_one_letter_code
_entity_poly.pdbx_strand_id
1 'polypeptide(L)'
;MDLKSQPMAWKGLLRVNRLINSKLVKGRFAFQALSAPFKVYADGVTSPLMEERPAFRELIALELDDREGRQRLLNDPSYQVRFRKDWMSGKQGFNLARLARRLGFEPTTFNRDLRDMEMVSVPDMPEWSGQNMQAIYDRLLRYQQAEGRTGHLSEAEGAAFAQFPNPIVDDAEFMMHLLRRYDRQFRWAMTTANTRREILKQLLLDENTLPGFNDSGAHLTNMAFFDGNLRTLQLAHEDGLETVAKQVRRLTRDPAALFNLDVGTLDLGAQADVILIDPAALRAYDPQASTVMQHRDIFENVQMVNRSDGVVTQVIIAGQIAWDGKQYTPVHGRDRLGRVLTRAGSMVPGNDERLEEQPILPEAAAG
;
A
#
# COMPACT_ATOMS: atom_id res chain seq x y z
N MET A 1 -11.92 4.95 -1.70
CA MET A 1 -11.37 3.96 -2.66
C MET A 1 -12.51 3.29 -3.41
N ASP A 2 -12.22 2.77 -4.60
CA ASP A 2 -13.13 1.94 -5.39
C ASP A 2 -12.88 0.45 -5.16
N LEU A 3 -13.61 -0.19 -4.25
CA LEU A 3 -13.36 -1.57 -3.84
C LEU A 3 -13.86 -2.57 -4.89
N LYS A 4 -13.04 -3.56 -5.26
CA LYS A 4 -13.47 -4.67 -6.14
C LYS A 4 -14.66 -5.43 -5.55
N SER A 5 -14.64 -5.65 -4.23
CA SER A 5 -15.70 -6.36 -3.50
C SER A 5 -17.02 -5.60 -3.44
N GLN A 6 -16.99 -4.26 -3.61
CA GLN A 6 -18.14 -3.37 -3.47
C GLN A 6 -18.11 -2.24 -4.52
N PRO A 7 -18.34 -2.56 -5.82
CA PRO A 7 -18.08 -1.65 -6.93
C PRO A 7 -18.99 -0.41 -6.97
N MET A 8 -19.99 -0.32 -6.09
CA MET A 8 -20.91 0.82 -6.00
C MET A 8 -20.77 1.62 -4.70
N ALA A 9 -19.98 1.14 -3.73
CA ALA A 9 -19.83 1.79 -2.43
C ALA A 9 -19.31 3.23 -2.54
N TRP A 10 -18.45 3.50 -3.51
CA TRP A 10 -17.88 4.82 -3.75
C TRP A 10 -18.94 5.90 -4.02
N LYS A 11 -20.04 5.57 -4.72
CA LYS A 11 -21.14 6.52 -4.96
C LYS A 11 -21.87 6.88 -3.66
N GLY A 12 -22.08 5.88 -2.80
CA GLY A 12 -22.66 6.08 -1.48
C GLY A 12 -21.80 6.98 -0.60
N LEU A 13 -20.49 6.70 -0.55
CA LEU A 13 -19.52 7.51 0.19
C LEU A 13 -19.52 8.98 -0.25
N LEU A 14 -19.53 9.25 -1.56
CA LEU A 14 -19.61 10.63 -2.06
C LEU A 14 -20.92 11.33 -1.66
N ARG A 15 -22.05 10.62 -1.71
CA ARG A 15 -23.35 11.19 -1.28
C ARG A 15 -23.35 11.50 0.22
N VAL A 16 -22.83 10.60 1.05
CA VAL A 16 -22.70 10.82 2.50
C VAL A 16 -21.80 12.02 2.76
N ASN A 17 -20.66 12.13 2.07
CA ASN A 17 -19.77 13.27 2.29
C ASN A 17 -20.42 14.60 1.88
N ARG A 18 -21.11 14.64 0.73
CA ARG A 18 -21.88 15.84 0.31
C ARG A 18 -22.94 16.24 1.32
N LEU A 19 -23.57 15.28 2.00
CA LEU A 19 -24.53 15.56 3.06
C LEU A 19 -23.84 16.18 4.28
N ILE A 20 -22.72 15.60 4.73
CA ILE A 20 -21.93 16.10 5.86
C ILE A 20 -21.43 17.53 5.59
N ASN A 21 -20.96 17.81 4.38
CA ASN A 21 -20.47 19.15 3.99
C ASN A 21 -21.55 20.08 3.46
N SER A 22 -22.83 19.67 3.52
CA SER A 22 -23.94 20.49 3.02
C SER A 22 -24.10 21.78 3.82
N LYS A 23 -24.82 22.76 3.27
CA LYS A 23 -25.13 24.02 3.98
C LYS A 23 -25.90 23.81 5.30
N LEU A 24 -26.54 22.65 5.48
CA LEU A 24 -27.30 22.31 6.68
C LEU A 24 -26.37 21.84 7.82
N VAL A 25 -25.46 20.92 7.53
CA VAL A 25 -24.55 20.32 8.53
C VAL A 25 -23.27 21.14 8.68
N LYS A 26 -22.81 21.80 7.60
CA LYS A 26 -21.60 22.63 7.53
C LYS A 26 -20.35 21.90 8.06
N GLY A 27 -20.29 20.59 7.85
CA GLY A 27 -19.11 19.79 8.14
C GLY A 27 -17.91 20.25 7.33
N ARG A 28 -16.72 19.93 7.85
CA ARG A 28 -15.45 20.06 7.12
C ARG A 28 -14.80 18.69 7.10
N PHE A 29 -15.33 17.81 6.25
CA PHE A 29 -14.95 16.41 6.18
C PHE A 29 -14.52 16.04 4.76
N ALA A 30 -13.42 15.29 4.64
CA ALA A 30 -12.96 14.79 3.35
C ALA A 30 -12.52 13.34 3.48
N PHE A 31 -13.09 12.47 2.65
CA PHE A 31 -12.53 11.14 2.47
C PHE A 31 -11.24 11.23 1.67
N GLN A 32 -10.22 10.48 2.08
CA GLN A 32 -9.00 10.35 1.27
C GLN A 32 -9.23 9.35 0.12
N ALA A 33 -8.68 9.68 -1.04
CA ALA A 33 -8.68 8.84 -2.23
C ALA A 33 -7.24 8.50 -2.60
N LEU A 34 -6.89 7.22 -2.53
CA LEU A 34 -5.60 6.73 -3.00
C LEU A 34 -5.51 6.82 -4.52
N SER A 35 -4.41 7.39 -5.00
CA SER A 35 -4.15 7.65 -6.42
C SER A 35 -3.54 6.48 -7.19
N ALA A 36 -3.58 5.28 -6.63
CA ALA A 36 -3.02 4.07 -7.18
C ALA A 36 -4.03 2.92 -7.12
N PRO A 37 -3.94 1.93 -8.04
CA PRO A 37 -4.49 0.60 -7.78
C PRO A 37 -3.94 0.09 -6.45
N PHE A 38 -4.81 -0.33 -5.54
CA PHE A 38 -4.40 -0.80 -4.21
C PHE A 38 -3.87 -2.23 -4.32
N LYS A 39 -2.65 -2.35 -4.87
CA LYS A 39 -1.90 -3.60 -5.02
C LYS A 39 -1.08 -3.84 -3.76
N VAL A 40 -1.40 -4.93 -3.07
CA VAL A 40 -0.73 -5.37 -1.85
C VAL A 40 0.12 -6.58 -2.19
N TYR A 41 1.39 -6.54 -1.81
CA TYR A 41 2.32 -7.67 -1.89
C TYR A 41 2.37 -8.40 -0.55
N ALA A 42 2.67 -9.68 -0.56
CA ALA A 42 2.66 -10.54 0.60
C ALA A 42 3.82 -11.53 0.51
N ASP A 43 4.53 -11.72 1.63
CA ASP A 43 5.58 -12.72 1.79
C ASP A 43 5.01 -13.90 2.57
N GLY A 44 4.62 -14.96 1.86
CA GLY A 44 3.85 -16.06 2.42
C GLY A 44 2.55 -15.58 3.07
N VAL A 45 2.44 -15.74 4.38
CA VAL A 45 1.29 -15.28 5.18
C VAL A 45 1.41 -13.79 5.59
N THR A 46 2.59 -13.19 5.52
CA THR A 46 2.84 -11.84 6.03
C THR A 46 2.21 -10.80 5.10
N SER A 47 0.99 -10.38 5.43
CA SER A 47 0.23 -9.38 4.69
C SER A 47 -0.92 -8.81 5.55
N PRO A 48 -1.21 -7.50 5.47
CA PRO A 48 -2.37 -6.92 6.15
C PRO A 48 -3.69 -7.53 5.66
N LEU A 49 -3.74 -8.05 4.43
CA LEU A 49 -4.95 -8.72 3.91
C LEU A 49 -5.26 -10.03 4.66
N MET A 50 -4.23 -10.75 5.08
CA MET A 50 -4.38 -12.02 5.76
C MET A 50 -4.87 -11.81 7.22
N GLU A 51 -4.75 -10.62 7.80
CA GLU A 51 -5.21 -10.32 9.16
C GLU A 51 -6.74 -10.30 9.32
N GLU A 52 -7.51 -10.33 8.24
CA GLU A 52 -8.98 -10.21 8.30
C GLU A 52 -9.68 -11.47 8.84
N ARG A 53 -8.98 -12.62 8.93
CA ARG A 53 -9.56 -13.91 9.33
C ARG A 53 -8.83 -14.53 10.54
N PRO A 54 -9.55 -15.15 11.49
CA PRO A 54 -8.94 -15.73 12.69
C PRO A 54 -7.81 -16.72 12.43
N ALA A 55 -7.99 -17.70 11.53
CA ALA A 55 -6.98 -18.73 11.29
C ALA A 55 -5.70 -18.17 10.66
N PHE A 56 -5.82 -17.13 9.84
CA PHE A 56 -4.67 -16.47 9.22
C PHE A 56 -3.93 -15.60 10.23
N ARG A 57 -4.66 -14.87 11.11
CA ARG A 57 -4.09 -14.13 12.23
C ARG A 57 -3.27 -15.03 13.16
N GLU A 58 -3.74 -16.26 13.42
CA GLU A 58 -3.01 -17.24 14.23
C GLU A 58 -1.62 -17.55 13.65
N LEU A 59 -1.51 -17.63 12.32
CA LEU A 59 -0.24 -17.89 11.62
C LEU A 59 0.65 -16.63 11.52
N ILE A 60 0.04 -15.45 11.40
CA ILE A 60 0.74 -14.14 11.38
C ILE A 60 1.25 -13.75 12.76
N ALA A 61 0.55 -14.15 13.83
CA ALA A 61 0.90 -13.80 15.21
C ALA A 61 2.19 -14.46 15.70
N LEU A 62 2.70 -15.46 14.97
CA LEU A 62 4.01 -16.05 15.21
C LEU A 62 5.12 -15.11 14.72
N GLU A 63 6.24 -15.08 15.45
CA GLU A 63 7.37 -14.21 15.13
C GLU A 63 7.87 -14.43 13.70
N LEU A 64 8.37 -13.37 13.07
CA LEU A 64 8.75 -13.40 11.65
C LEU A 64 9.76 -14.51 11.31
N ASP A 65 10.68 -14.80 12.22
CA ASP A 65 11.70 -15.85 12.12
C ASP A 65 11.25 -17.22 12.65
N ASP A 66 10.08 -17.32 13.31
CA ASP A 66 9.53 -18.58 13.83
C ASP A 66 8.89 -19.46 12.73
N ARG A 67 9.73 -19.95 11.83
CA ARG A 67 9.32 -20.91 10.80
C ARG A 67 8.83 -22.21 11.43
N GLU A 68 9.45 -22.68 12.51
CA GLU A 68 9.09 -23.94 13.16
C GLU A 68 7.69 -23.89 13.79
N GLY A 69 7.33 -22.80 14.46
CA GLY A 69 5.99 -22.57 14.98
C GLY A 69 4.96 -22.57 13.87
N ARG A 70 5.23 -21.89 12.76
CA ARG A 70 4.34 -21.89 11.59
C ARG A 70 4.19 -23.29 11.01
N GLN A 71 5.27 -24.08 10.92
CA GLN A 71 5.22 -25.47 10.49
C GLN A 71 4.37 -26.33 11.43
N ARG A 72 4.57 -26.23 12.75
CA ARG A 72 3.78 -26.98 13.74
C ARG A 72 2.29 -26.68 13.57
N LEU A 73 1.94 -25.41 13.42
CA LEU A 73 0.55 -24.99 13.25
C LEU A 73 -0.04 -25.48 11.92
N LEU A 74 0.67 -25.31 10.80
CA LEU A 74 0.22 -25.78 9.47
C LEU A 74 0.07 -27.30 9.38
N ASN A 75 0.75 -28.05 10.25
CA ASN A 75 0.68 -29.50 10.34
C ASN A 75 -0.34 -30.02 11.39
N ASP A 76 -0.90 -29.16 12.24
CA ASP A 76 -1.97 -29.53 13.17
C ASP A 76 -3.30 -29.78 12.43
N PRO A 77 -3.87 -31.01 12.47
CA PRO A 77 -5.16 -31.30 11.83
C PRO A 77 -6.30 -30.36 12.26
N SER A 78 -6.31 -29.92 13.53
CA SER A 78 -7.32 -29.01 14.05
C SER A 78 -7.23 -27.63 13.40
N TYR A 79 -6.01 -27.15 13.16
CA TYR A 79 -5.74 -25.89 12.49
C TYR A 79 -6.10 -25.95 11.01
N GLN A 80 -5.77 -27.06 10.33
CA GLN A 80 -6.08 -27.24 8.91
C GLN A 80 -7.59 -27.11 8.63
N VAL A 81 -8.44 -27.63 9.53
CA VAL A 81 -9.90 -27.47 9.44
C VAL A 81 -10.31 -25.99 9.57
N ARG A 82 -9.72 -25.24 10.51
CA ARG A 82 -9.99 -23.80 10.70
C ARG A 82 -9.51 -22.98 9.51
N PHE A 83 -8.29 -23.23 9.03
CA PHE A 83 -7.73 -22.55 7.86
C PHE A 83 -8.61 -22.76 6.64
N ARG A 84 -8.98 -24.02 6.35
CA ARG A 84 -9.84 -24.34 5.21
C ARG A 84 -11.21 -23.70 5.32
N LYS A 85 -11.81 -23.67 6.52
CA LYS A 85 -13.07 -22.97 6.79
C LYS A 85 -12.96 -21.47 6.46
N ASP A 86 -11.91 -20.80 6.94
CA ASP A 86 -11.70 -19.37 6.69
C ASP A 86 -11.36 -19.07 5.23
N TRP A 87 -10.59 -19.92 4.57
CA TRP A 87 -10.24 -19.81 3.15
C TRP A 87 -11.45 -20.00 2.24
N MET A 88 -12.27 -21.02 2.51
CA MET A 88 -13.45 -21.36 1.71
C MET A 88 -14.70 -20.54 2.04
N SER A 89 -14.68 -19.76 3.13
CA SER A 89 -15.80 -18.93 3.56
C SER A 89 -16.25 -17.97 2.44
N GLY A 90 -17.47 -18.15 1.93
CA GLY A 90 -18.02 -17.36 0.81
C GLY A 90 -17.69 -17.88 -0.60
N LYS A 91 -16.83 -18.92 -0.74
CA LYS A 91 -16.55 -19.61 -2.02
C LYS A 91 -17.52 -20.74 -2.34
N GLN A 92 -18.03 -21.45 -1.34
CA GLN A 92 -18.87 -22.65 -1.49
C GLN A 92 -20.31 -22.46 -0.97
N GLY A 93 -21.26 -23.24 -1.52
CA GLY A 93 -22.65 -23.36 -1.04
C GLY A 93 -23.69 -22.44 -1.71
N PHE A 94 -24.98 -22.80 -1.56
CA PHE A 94 -26.11 -21.88 -1.71
C PHE A 94 -26.35 -21.21 -0.36
N ASN A 95 -25.80 -20.02 -0.16
CA ASN A 95 -26.03 -19.25 1.06
C ASN A 95 -26.13 -17.76 0.71
N LEU A 96 -26.84 -16.99 1.54
CA LEU A 96 -27.02 -15.54 1.47
C LEU A 96 -25.69 -14.80 1.23
N ALA A 97 -24.57 -15.32 1.75
CA ALA A 97 -23.23 -14.79 1.51
C ALA A 97 -22.76 -14.87 0.05
N ARG A 98 -23.15 -15.92 -0.71
CA ARG A 98 -22.82 -16.05 -2.14
C ARG A 98 -23.72 -15.16 -2.99
N LEU A 99 -24.98 -14.99 -2.60
CA LEU A 99 -25.87 -14.00 -3.22
C LEU A 99 -25.35 -12.58 -2.96
N ALA A 100 -24.99 -12.27 -1.71
CA ALA A 100 -24.34 -11.01 -1.34
C ALA A 100 -23.06 -10.77 -2.15
N ARG A 101 -22.18 -11.77 -2.29
CA ARG A 101 -20.98 -11.68 -3.14
C ARG A 101 -21.32 -11.44 -4.62
N ARG A 102 -22.31 -12.17 -5.17
CA ARG A 102 -22.81 -11.96 -6.54
C ARG A 102 -23.44 -10.58 -6.74
N LEU A 103 -23.96 -9.98 -5.67
CA LEU A 103 -24.52 -8.64 -5.63
C LEU A 103 -23.49 -7.56 -5.23
N GLY A 104 -22.20 -7.91 -5.07
CA GLY A 104 -21.14 -6.95 -4.74
C GLY A 104 -21.12 -6.50 -3.28
N PHE A 105 -21.47 -7.39 -2.35
CA PHE A 105 -21.35 -7.22 -0.91
C PHE A 105 -20.46 -8.33 -0.35
N GLU A 106 -19.14 -8.13 -0.41
CA GLU A 106 -18.19 -8.90 0.39
C GLU A 106 -17.70 -8.03 1.56
N PRO A 107 -17.82 -8.50 2.81
CA PRO A 107 -17.41 -7.72 4.00
C PRO A 107 -15.88 -7.71 4.21
N THR A 108 -15.13 -8.52 3.46
CA THR A 108 -13.67 -8.65 3.56
C THR A 108 -12.99 -8.06 2.32
N THR A 109 -11.86 -7.38 2.52
CA THR A 109 -11.01 -6.84 1.46
C THR A 109 -10.16 -7.95 0.83
N PHE A 110 -9.87 -9.00 1.59
CA PHE A 110 -9.14 -10.17 1.11
C PHE A 110 -10.05 -11.14 0.35
N ASN A 111 -10.15 -10.91 -0.96
CA ASN A 111 -10.67 -11.93 -1.86
C ASN A 111 -9.64 -13.07 -1.92
N ARG A 112 -10.11 -14.32 -1.81
CA ARG A 112 -9.26 -15.51 -1.79
C ARG A 112 -9.26 -16.22 -3.14
N ASP A 113 -9.70 -15.55 -4.22
CA ASP A 113 -9.81 -16.15 -5.54
C ASP A 113 -8.42 -16.23 -6.17
N LEU A 114 -7.95 -17.44 -6.48
CA LEU A 114 -6.62 -17.64 -7.05
C LEU A 114 -6.43 -16.91 -8.40
N ARG A 115 -7.50 -16.52 -9.08
CA ARG A 115 -7.44 -15.73 -10.32
C ARG A 115 -7.02 -14.28 -10.08
N ASP A 116 -7.26 -13.75 -8.89
CA ASP A 116 -6.90 -12.38 -8.48
C ASP A 116 -5.53 -12.33 -7.75
N MET A 117 -4.93 -13.50 -7.48
CA MET A 117 -3.63 -13.61 -6.81
C MET A 117 -2.53 -13.87 -7.84
N GLU A 118 -1.61 -12.93 -7.98
CA GLU A 118 -0.43 -13.02 -8.85
C GLU A 118 0.75 -13.58 -8.07
N MET A 119 1.42 -14.60 -8.61
CA MET A 119 2.67 -15.08 -8.07
C MET A 119 3.81 -14.14 -8.49
N VAL A 120 4.51 -13.54 -7.53
CA VAL A 120 5.58 -12.57 -7.79
C VAL A 120 6.94 -13.27 -7.85
N SER A 121 7.25 -14.08 -6.84
CA SER A 121 8.48 -14.86 -6.80
C SER A 121 8.31 -16.10 -5.94
N VAL A 122 8.97 -17.19 -6.32
CA VAL A 122 8.96 -18.44 -5.54
C VAL A 122 10.36 -19.03 -5.61
N PRO A 123 10.94 -19.48 -4.49
CA PRO A 123 12.22 -20.18 -4.52
C PRO A 123 12.15 -21.37 -5.47
N ASP A 124 13.19 -21.53 -6.27
CA ASP A 124 13.40 -22.64 -7.20
C ASP A 124 12.34 -22.78 -8.32
N MET A 125 11.30 -21.94 -8.37
CA MET A 125 10.21 -21.98 -9.36
C MET A 125 10.04 -20.63 -10.09
N PRO A 126 11.05 -20.15 -10.84
CA PRO A 126 10.97 -18.87 -11.55
C PRO A 126 9.87 -18.85 -12.63
N GLU A 127 9.50 -20.02 -13.16
CA GLU A 127 8.44 -20.17 -14.15
C GLU A 127 7.07 -19.72 -13.64
N TRP A 128 6.83 -19.76 -12.32
CA TRP A 128 5.55 -19.34 -11.73
C TRP A 128 5.40 -17.82 -11.64
N SER A 129 6.50 -17.06 -11.66
CA SER A 129 6.48 -15.61 -11.56
C SER A 129 5.68 -14.95 -12.70
N GLY A 130 4.84 -13.98 -12.34
CA GLY A 130 3.95 -13.26 -13.26
C GLY A 130 2.67 -14.02 -13.63
N GLN A 131 2.50 -15.27 -13.18
CA GLN A 131 1.26 -16.02 -13.40
C GLN A 131 0.25 -15.79 -12.28
N ASN A 132 -1.04 -15.87 -12.59
CA ASN A 132 -2.05 -16.01 -11.54
C ASN A 132 -1.98 -17.42 -10.93
N MET A 133 -2.29 -17.53 -9.64
CA MET A 133 -2.22 -18.79 -8.91
C MET A 133 -3.23 -19.82 -9.43
N GLN A 134 -4.33 -19.40 -10.04
CA GLN A 134 -5.31 -20.32 -10.63
C GLN A 134 -4.69 -21.12 -11.78
N ALA A 135 -3.90 -20.48 -12.64
CA ALA A 135 -3.25 -21.15 -13.77
C ALA A 135 -2.25 -22.23 -13.30
N ILE A 136 -1.53 -21.97 -12.20
CA ILE A 136 -0.62 -22.92 -11.55
C ILE A 136 -1.43 -24.08 -10.95
N TYR A 137 -2.50 -23.77 -10.22
CA TYR A 137 -3.38 -24.78 -9.63
C TYR A 137 -4.06 -25.66 -10.71
N ASP A 138 -4.52 -25.08 -11.81
CA ASP A 138 -5.12 -25.84 -12.92
C ASP A 138 -4.10 -26.76 -13.60
N ARG A 139 -2.82 -26.36 -13.67
CA ARG A 139 -1.74 -27.23 -14.13
C ARG A 139 -1.49 -28.39 -13.17
N LEU A 140 -1.46 -28.13 -11.87
CA LEU A 140 -1.36 -29.18 -10.85
C LEU A 140 -2.51 -30.21 -10.98
N LEU A 141 -3.74 -29.75 -11.18
CA LEU A 141 -4.89 -30.64 -11.40
C LEU A 141 -4.71 -31.51 -12.66
N ARG A 142 -4.25 -30.92 -13.78
CA ARG A 142 -3.94 -31.69 -15.00
C ARG A 142 -2.81 -32.69 -14.78
N TYR A 143 -1.78 -32.30 -14.05
CA TYR A 143 -0.67 -33.17 -13.68
C TYR A 143 -1.12 -34.39 -12.87
N GLN A 144 -1.97 -34.19 -11.86
CA GLN A 144 -2.53 -35.27 -11.06
C GLN A 144 -3.46 -36.18 -11.87
N GLN A 145 -4.30 -35.61 -12.75
CA GLN A 145 -5.15 -36.38 -13.67
C GLN A 145 -4.35 -37.22 -14.67
N ALA A 146 -3.18 -36.74 -15.09
CA ALA A 146 -2.28 -37.44 -16.00
C ALA A 146 -1.35 -38.43 -15.29
N GLU A 147 -1.57 -38.71 -13.99
CA GLU A 147 -0.71 -39.57 -13.15
C GLU A 147 0.77 -39.14 -13.19
N GLY A 148 1.00 -37.83 -13.27
CA GLY A 148 2.32 -37.21 -13.31
C GLY A 148 3.05 -37.27 -14.66
N ARG A 149 2.43 -37.81 -15.72
CA ARG A 149 3.09 -37.96 -17.03
C ARG A 149 3.15 -36.68 -17.85
N THR A 150 2.15 -35.80 -17.74
CA THR A 150 2.05 -34.54 -18.48
C THR A 150 1.42 -33.45 -17.61
N GLY A 151 1.30 -32.21 -18.10
CA GLY A 151 0.61 -31.12 -17.39
C GLY A 151 1.50 -30.14 -16.63
N HIS A 152 2.80 -30.42 -16.55
CA HIS A 152 3.85 -29.50 -16.08
C HIS A 152 4.54 -28.80 -17.27
N LEU A 153 5.15 -27.65 -17.03
CA LEU A 153 5.93 -26.85 -17.99
C LEU A 153 7.39 -27.32 -18.09
N SER A 154 7.90 -27.89 -17.01
CA SER A 154 9.28 -28.36 -16.88
C SER A 154 9.38 -29.52 -15.90
N GLU A 155 10.47 -30.28 -15.96
CA GLU A 155 10.79 -31.33 -14.97
C GLU A 155 10.84 -30.77 -13.54
N ALA A 156 11.30 -29.52 -13.39
CA ALA A 156 11.32 -28.85 -12.10
C ALA A 156 9.90 -28.59 -11.57
N GLU A 157 8.99 -28.10 -12.42
CA GLU A 157 7.58 -27.93 -12.05
C GLU A 157 6.91 -29.30 -11.74
N GLY A 158 7.22 -30.34 -12.52
CA GLY A 158 6.75 -31.70 -12.27
C GLY A 158 7.20 -32.23 -10.91
N ALA A 159 8.49 -32.05 -10.56
CA ALA A 159 9.04 -32.41 -9.26
C ALA A 159 8.42 -31.59 -8.10
N ALA A 160 8.08 -30.33 -8.33
CA ALA A 160 7.34 -29.52 -7.36
C ALA A 160 5.90 -30.03 -7.19
N PHE A 161 5.18 -30.31 -8.28
CA PHE A 161 3.82 -30.84 -8.26
C PHE A 161 3.73 -32.22 -7.61
N ALA A 162 4.74 -33.08 -7.76
CA ALA A 162 4.82 -34.38 -7.11
C ALA A 162 4.80 -34.30 -5.57
N GLN A 163 5.14 -33.14 -4.99
CA GLN A 163 5.17 -32.93 -3.54
C GLN A 163 3.83 -32.44 -2.98
N PHE A 164 2.88 -32.05 -3.82
CA PHE A 164 1.54 -31.69 -3.37
C PHE A 164 0.75 -32.93 -2.96
N PRO A 165 -0.21 -32.80 -2.01
CA PRO A 165 -1.19 -33.85 -1.74
C PRO A 165 -1.86 -34.31 -3.04
N ASN A 166 -1.93 -35.62 -3.26
CA ASN A 166 -2.52 -36.22 -4.46
C ASN A 166 -3.53 -37.32 -4.05
N PRO A 167 -4.83 -37.14 -4.32
CA PRO A 167 -5.45 -35.99 -4.99
C PRO A 167 -5.47 -34.75 -4.08
N ILE A 168 -5.28 -33.57 -4.69
CA ILE A 168 -5.51 -32.31 -3.98
C ILE A 168 -7.01 -32.05 -3.88
N VAL A 169 -7.48 -31.63 -2.71
CA VAL A 169 -8.92 -31.53 -2.44
C VAL A 169 -9.49 -30.19 -2.86
N ASP A 170 -8.81 -29.08 -2.59
CA ASP A 170 -9.21 -27.73 -3.04
C ASP A 170 -8.07 -26.70 -3.04
N ASP A 171 -8.41 -25.47 -3.41
CA ASP A 171 -7.47 -24.35 -3.45
C ASP A 171 -6.97 -23.89 -2.06
N ALA A 172 -7.62 -24.31 -0.96
CA ALA A 172 -7.13 -24.05 0.39
C ALA A 172 -5.93 -24.95 0.70
N GLU A 173 -6.03 -26.23 0.34
CA GLU A 173 -4.93 -27.19 0.48
C GLU A 173 -3.74 -26.81 -0.41
N PHE A 174 -4.00 -26.26 -1.60
CA PHE A 174 -2.97 -25.67 -2.46
C PHE A 174 -2.21 -24.54 -1.75
N MET A 175 -2.93 -23.55 -1.21
CA MET A 175 -2.30 -22.44 -0.48
C MET A 175 -1.57 -22.93 0.78
N MET A 176 -2.16 -23.84 1.55
CA MET A 176 -1.49 -24.43 2.71
C MET A 176 -0.21 -25.17 2.33
N HIS A 177 -0.20 -25.90 1.22
CA HIS A 177 1.01 -26.55 0.74
C HIS A 177 2.10 -25.53 0.41
N LEU A 178 1.77 -24.43 -0.27
CA LEU A 178 2.72 -23.34 -0.54
C LEU A 178 3.28 -22.75 0.77
N LEU A 179 2.42 -22.47 1.75
CA LEU A 179 2.80 -21.97 3.07
C LEU A 179 3.70 -22.97 3.82
N ARG A 180 3.43 -24.27 3.75
CA ARG A 180 4.30 -25.28 4.36
C ARG A 180 5.65 -25.38 3.66
N ARG A 181 5.65 -25.40 2.33
CA ARG A 181 6.87 -25.63 1.56
C ARG A 181 7.80 -24.42 1.61
N TYR A 182 7.26 -23.25 1.28
CA TYR A 182 8.04 -22.04 1.06
C TYR A 182 7.94 -21.04 2.21
N ASP A 183 7.04 -21.24 3.17
CA ASP A 183 6.84 -20.33 4.29
C ASP A 183 6.69 -18.87 3.82
N ARG A 184 7.56 -17.96 4.24
CA ARG A 184 7.57 -16.54 3.82
C ARG A 184 8.41 -16.27 2.57
N GLN A 185 9.06 -17.29 2.00
CA GLN A 185 10.02 -17.12 0.91
C GLN A 185 9.35 -16.97 -0.45
N PHE A 186 8.09 -17.40 -0.60
CA PHE A 186 7.31 -17.09 -1.79
C PHE A 186 6.55 -15.77 -1.60
N ARG A 187 6.50 -14.99 -2.66
CA ARG A 187 5.87 -13.68 -2.70
C ARG A 187 4.74 -13.68 -3.69
N TRP A 188 3.62 -13.07 -3.30
CA TRP A 188 2.46 -12.92 -4.14
C TRP A 188 1.87 -11.52 -4.00
N ALA A 189 1.01 -11.13 -4.93
CA ALA A 189 0.35 -9.84 -4.89
C ALA A 189 -1.12 -9.94 -5.30
N MET A 190 -1.93 -9.01 -4.80
CA MET A 190 -3.32 -8.85 -5.19
C MET A 190 -3.69 -7.38 -5.22
N THR A 191 -4.51 -6.99 -6.20
CA THR A 191 -5.09 -5.65 -6.27
C THR A 191 -6.55 -5.67 -5.80
N THR A 192 -6.87 -5.00 -4.69
CA THR A 192 -8.20 -5.09 -4.05
C THR A 192 -9.10 -3.89 -4.36
N ALA A 193 -8.52 -2.77 -4.76
CA ALA A 193 -9.25 -1.52 -5.04
C ALA A 193 -8.62 -0.74 -6.19
N ASN A 194 -9.38 0.23 -6.72
CA ASN A 194 -8.94 1.21 -7.70
C ASN A 194 -8.42 0.60 -9.03
N THR A 195 -8.94 -0.56 -9.44
CA THR A 195 -8.60 -1.16 -10.74
C THR A 195 -9.28 -0.48 -11.93
N ARG A 196 -10.34 0.29 -11.67
CA ARG A 196 -11.12 1.02 -12.66
C ARG A 196 -10.61 2.46 -12.77
N ARG A 197 -9.74 2.72 -13.74
CA ARG A 197 -9.03 4.01 -13.92
C ARG A 197 -10.00 5.18 -14.01
N GLU A 198 -11.09 5.01 -14.74
CA GLU A 198 -12.13 6.02 -14.95
C GLU A 198 -12.84 6.41 -13.65
N ILE A 199 -13.07 5.45 -12.74
CA ILE A 199 -13.67 5.71 -11.43
C ILE A 199 -12.64 6.27 -10.47
N LEU A 200 -11.40 5.76 -10.50
CA LEU A 200 -10.29 6.33 -9.75
C LEU A 200 -10.13 7.81 -10.09
N LYS A 201 -10.13 8.18 -11.37
CA LYS A 201 -10.05 9.57 -11.82
C LYS A 201 -11.22 10.39 -11.29
N GLN A 202 -12.46 9.89 -11.37
CA GLN A 202 -13.61 10.57 -10.77
C GLN A 202 -13.43 10.80 -9.27
N LEU A 203 -12.97 9.80 -8.53
CA LEU A 203 -12.72 9.92 -7.09
C LEU A 203 -11.63 10.92 -6.77
N LEU A 204 -10.56 10.98 -7.55
CA LEU A 204 -9.47 11.94 -7.37
C LEU A 204 -9.86 13.35 -7.80
N LEU A 205 -10.81 13.53 -8.71
CA LEU A 205 -11.26 14.84 -9.19
C LEU A 205 -12.47 15.39 -8.42
N ASP A 206 -13.22 14.58 -7.67
CA ASP A 206 -14.37 15.03 -6.88
C ASP A 206 -13.93 15.93 -5.70
N GLU A 207 -14.60 17.08 -5.53
CA GLU A 207 -14.29 18.06 -4.48
C GLU A 207 -14.56 17.54 -3.05
N ASN A 208 -15.34 16.47 -2.92
CA ASN A 208 -15.63 15.80 -1.66
C ASN A 208 -14.60 14.71 -1.32
N THR A 209 -13.45 14.72 -1.96
CA THR A 209 -12.34 13.86 -1.58
C THR A 209 -11.07 14.68 -1.46
N LEU A 210 -10.03 14.09 -0.89
CA LEU A 210 -8.67 14.60 -1.02
C LEU A 210 -7.78 13.47 -1.54
N PRO A 211 -6.91 13.70 -2.54
CA PRO A 211 -5.88 12.73 -2.86
C PRO A 211 -5.02 12.46 -1.61
N GLY A 212 -4.75 11.19 -1.30
CA GLY A 212 -4.04 10.80 -0.07
C GLY A 212 -4.11 9.31 0.19
N PHE A 213 -4.03 8.88 1.46
CA PHE A 213 -4.11 7.47 1.86
C PHE A 213 -3.00 6.58 1.25
N ASN A 214 -1.79 7.11 1.09
CA ASN A 214 -0.69 6.39 0.45
C ASN A 214 -0.10 5.28 1.34
N ASP A 215 -0.20 5.39 2.67
CA ASP A 215 0.16 4.36 3.67
C ASP A 215 1.53 3.65 3.48
N SER A 216 2.45 4.29 2.76
CA SER A 216 3.64 3.64 2.22
C SER A 216 4.75 3.49 3.27
N GLY A 217 4.66 4.23 4.37
CA GLY A 217 5.63 4.18 5.47
C GLY A 217 5.34 3.11 6.51
N ALA A 218 4.09 2.63 6.63
CA ALA A 218 3.69 1.65 7.64
C ALA A 218 3.91 0.20 7.18
N HIS A 219 3.87 -0.04 5.86
CA HIS A 219 3.90 -1.36 5.25
C HIS A 219 5.13 -1.55 4.35
N LEU A 220 6.32 -1.46 4.96
CA LEU A 220 7.62 -1.32 4.30
C LEU A 220 7.91 -2.34 3.19
N THR A 221 7.39 -3.56 3.27
CA THR A 221 7.61 -4.61 2.26
C THR A 221 6.35 -4.98 1.49
N ASN A 222 5.17 -4.46 1.84
CA ASN A 222 3.90 -4.89 1.23
C ASN A 222 3.35 -3.86 0.23
N MET A 223 3.65 -2.57 0.40
CA MET A 223 3.08 -1.49 -0.41
C MET A 223 4.09 -0.34 -0.57
N ALA A 224 4.06 0.36 -1.71
CA ALA A 224 4.98 1.46 -2.01
C ALA A 224 4.32 2.59 -2.83
N PHE A 225 3.20 3.13 -2.34
CA PHE A 225 2.48 4.25 -2.99
C PHE A 225 3.09 5.64 -2.72
N PHE A 226 4.42 5.74 -2.56
CA PHE A 226 5.12 7.01 -2.25
C PHE A 226 4.88 8.08 -3.32
N ASP A 227 4.61 7.66 -4.55
CA ASP A 227 4.35 8.48 -5.72
C ASP A 227 2.87 8.85 -5.91
N GLY A 228 1.99 8.59 -4.94
CA GLY A 228 0.55 8.85 -5.06
C GLY A 228 0.23 10.27 -5.54
N ASN A 229 0.99 11.26 -5.09
CA ASN A 229 0.85 12.65 -5.54
C ASN A 229 1.21 12.83 -7.02
N LEU A 230 2.28 12.18 -7.48
CA LEU A 230 2.68 12.20 -8.90
C LEU A 230 1.62 11.52 -9.77
N ARG A 231 1.07 10.38 -9.33
CA ARG A 231 -0.03 9.71 -10.05
C ARG A 231 -1.27 10.60 -10.19
N THR A 232 -1.62 11.36 -9.15
CA THR A 232 -2.71 12.35 -9.23
C THR A 232 -2.42 13.39 -10.31
N LEU A 233 -1.22 13.97 -10.31
CA LEU A 233 -0.82 14.98 -11.29
C LEU A 233 -0.75 14.41 -12.71
N GLN A 234 -0.25 13.18 -12.86
CA GLN A 234 -0.21 12.48 -14.15
C GLN A 234 -1.63 12.26 -14.71
N LEU A 235 -2.58 11.85 -13.88
CA LEU A 235 -3.99 11.72 -14.28
C LEU A 235 -4.63 13.08 -14.62
N ALA A 236 -4.33 14.12 -13.85
CA ALA A 236 -4.82 15.47 -14.09
C ALA A 236 -4.29 16.06 -15.40
N HIS A 237 -3.06 15.71 -15.77
CA HIS A 237 -2.39 16.18 -16.97
C HIS A 237 -3.13 15.80 -18.26
N GLU A 238 -3.86 14.67 -18.26
CA GLU A 238 -4.72 14.25 -19.36
C GLU A 238 -5.85 15.25 -19.66
N ASP A 239 -6.30 15.98 -18.65
CA ASP A 239 -7.41 16.94 -18.73
C ASP A 239 -6.92 18.40 -18.83
N GLY A 240 -5.61 18.60 -19.04
CA GLY A 240 -5.01 19.90 -19.26
C GLY A 240 -4.57 20.65 -18.00
N LEU A 241 -3.91 21.79 -18.23
CA LEU A 241 -3.19 22.54 -17.20
C LEU A 241 -4.10 23.10 -16.09
N GLU A 242 -5.34 23.46 -16.42
CA GLU A 242 -6.31 23.92 -15.41
C GLU A 242 -6.62 22.84 -14.38
N THR A 243 -6.77 21.59 -14.83
CA THR A 243 -7.01 20.43 -13.96
C THR A 243 -5.77 20.12 -13.13
N VAL A 244 -4.58 20.22 -13.72
CA VAL A 244 -3.31 20.12 -12.98
C VAL A 244 -3.23 21.17 -11.88
N ALA A 245 -3.52 22.44 -12.17
CA ALA A 245 -3.50 23.52 -11.18
C ALA A 245 -4.50 23.27 -10.02
N LYS A 246 -5.71 22.78 -10.34
CA LYS A 246 -6.69 22.34 -9.33
C LYS A 246 -6.12 21.22 -8.46
N GLN A 247 -5.45 20.23 -9.05
CA GLN A 247 -4.86 19.14 -8.27
C GLN A 247 -3.63 19.55 -7.46
N VAL A 248 -2.81 20.48 -7.94
CA VAL A 248 -1.73 21.09 -7.12
C VAL A 248 -2.33 21.70 -5.85
N ARG A 249 -3.39 22.51 -5.98
CA ARG A 249 -4.12 23.08 -4.83
C ARG A 249 -4.63 21.98 -3.89
N ARG A 250 -5.21 20.91 -4.43
CA ARG A 250 -5.77 19.78 -3.65
C ARG A 250 -4.72 18.90 -2.97
N LEU A 251 -3.48 18.93 -3.44
CA LEU A 251 -2.34 18.25 -2.85
C LEU A 251 -1.56 19.11 -1.83
N THR A 252 -1.80 20.43 -1.80
CA THR A 252 -1.04 21.39 -1.00
C THR A 252 -1.93 22.22 -0.09
N ARG A 253 -2.62 23.22 -0.64
CA ARG A 253 -3.42 24.20 0.10
C ARG A 253 -4.65 23.59 0.77
N ASP A 254 -5.38 22.72 0.10
CA ASP A 254 -6.63 22.17 0.65
C ASP A 254 -6.41 21.26 1.88
N PRO A 255 -5.44 20.31 1.90
CA PRO A 255 -5.13 19.57 3.11
C PRO A 255 -4.58 20.49 4.22
N ALA A 256 -3.73 21.47 3.90
CA ALA A 256 -3.28 22.46 4.88
C ALA A 256 -4.47 23.23 5.50
N ALA A 257 -5.44 23.66 4.70
CA ALA A 257 -6.63 24.33 5.17
C ALA A 257 -7.56 23.42 6.01
N LEU A 258 -7.67 22.14 5.66
CA LEU A 258 -8.45 21.16 6.42
C LEU A 258 -7.86 20.93 7.82
N PHE A 259 -6.54 20.79 7.91
CA PHE A 259 -5.82 20.60 9.18
C PHE A 259 -5.47 21.91 9.88
N ASN A 260 -5.85 23.05 9.30
CA ASN A 260 -5.55 24.40 9.78
C ASN A 260 -4.05 24.62 10.04
N LEU A 261 -3.24 24.39 9.01
CA LEU A 261 -1.78 24.53 8.99
C LEU A 261 -1.36 25.75 8.16
N ASP A 262 -0.27 26.40 8.57
CA ASP A 262 0.32 27.56 7.88
C ASP A 262 1.45 27.12 6.93
N VAL A 263 1.08 26.36 5.90
CA VAL A 263 1.95 25.81 4.85
C VAL A 263 1.13 25.52 3.57
N GLY A 264 1.78 25.10 2.49
CA GLY A 264 1.11 24.58 1.29
C GLY A 264 0.68 25.66 0.29
N THR A 265 1.23 26.87 0.38
CA THR A 265 1.08 27.93 -0.62
C THR A 265 2.45 28.44 -1.10
N LEU A 266 2.44 29.19 -2.20
CA LEU A 266 3.62 29.86 -2.76
C LEU A 266 3.48 31.40 -2.65
N ASP A 267 2.73 31.87 -1.66
CA ASP A 267 2.56 33.30 -1.40
C ASP A 267 3.87 33.91 -0.87
N LEU A 268 4.08 35.21 -1.10
CA LEU A 268 5.24 35.91 -0.54
C LEU A 268 5.23 35.80 1.00
N GLY A 269 6.35 35.37 1.57
CA GLY A 269 6.52 35.14 3.01
C GLY A 269 6.14 33.74 3.49
N ALA A 270 5.56 32.89 2.63
CA ALA A 270 5.32 31.49 2.95
C ALA A 270 6.64 30.70 3.07
N GLN A 271 6.61 29.60 3.83
CA GLN A 271 7.74 28.67 3.90
C GLN A 271 8.06 28.11 2.51
N ALA A 272 9.33 28.13 2.12
CA ALA A 272 9.79 27.67 0.82
C ALA A 272 9.87 26.13 0.72
N ASP A 273 8.71 25.49 0.82
CA ASP A 273 8.52 24.06 0.53
C ASP A 273 8.07 23.90 -0.92
N VAL A 274 9.00 23.48 -1.78
CA VAL A 274 8.81 23.47 -3.24
C VAL A 274 9.27 22.13 -3.81
N ILE A 275 8.51 21.60 -4.76
CA ILE A 275 8.91 20.47 -5.60
C ILE A 275 8.94 20.92 -7.06
N LEU A 276 10.00 20.58 -7.77
CA LEU A 276 10.10 20.76 -9.21
C LEU A 276 9.87 19.41 -9.91
N ILE A 277 8.96 19.39 -10.86
CA ILE A 277 8.55 18.20 -11.60
C ILE A 277 8.71 18.47 -13.09
N ASP A 278 9.35 17.56 -13.81
CA ASP A 278 9.37 17.56 -15.27
C ASP A 278 8.03 17.02 -15.81
N PRO A 279 7.22 17.84 -16.49
CA PRO A 279 5.89 17.43 -16.96
C PRO A 279 5.95 16.41 -18.12
N ALA A 280 7.03 16.40 -18.92
CA ALA A 280 7.21 15.42 -19.98
C ALA A 280 7.59 14.06 -19.40
N ALA A 281 8.54 14.05 -18.45
CA ALA A 281 8.91 12.83 -17.72
C ALA A 281 7.72 12.27 -16.91
N LEU A 282 6.95 13.13 -16.24
CA LEU A 282 5.75 12.71 -15.51
C LEU A 282 4.72 12.03 -16.43
N ARG A 283 4.56 12.52 -17.67
CA ARG A 283 3.64 11.91 -18.63
C ARG A 283 4.07 10.49 -19.05
N ALA A 284 5.37 10.27 -19.18
CA ALA A 284 5.94 8.97 -19.57
C ALA A 284 6.18 8.03 -18.38
N TYR A 285 6.02 8.52 -17.15
CA TYR A 285 6.27 7.76 -15.93
C TYR A 285 5.42 6.49 -15.86
N ASP A 286 6.06 5.33 -15.67
CA ASP A 286 5.39 4.06 -15.37
C ASP A 286 5.53 3.78 -13.86
N PRO A 287 4.46 4.01 -13.09
CA PRO A 287 4.52 3.81 -11.66
C PRO A 287 4.71 2.35 -11.23
N GLN A 288 4.24 1.40 -12.03
CA GLN A 288 4.32 -0.02 -11.70
C GLN A 288 5.73 -0.55 -11.95
N ALA A 289 6.32 -0.20 -13.10
CA ALA A 289 7.70 -0.56 -13.42
C ALA A 289 8.72 0.09 -12.47
N SER A 290 8.36 1.22 -11.87
CA SER A 290 9.21 1.98 -10.94
C SER A 290 9.23 1.45 -9.50
N THR A 291 8.51 0.35 -9.25
CA THR A 291 8.43 -0.27 -7.92
C THR A 291 9.52 -1.31 -7.74
N VAL A 292 10.40 -1.10 -6.76
CA VAL A 292 11.59 -1.95 -6.54
C VAL A 292 11.76 -2.31 -5.07
N MET A 293 12.39 -3.46 -4.83
CA MET A 293 12.89 -3.83 -3.50
C MET A 293 14.32 -3.31 -3.36
N GLN A 294 14.61 -2.60 -2.27
CA GLN A 294 15.93 -2.05 -1.98
C GLN A 294 16.31 -2.33 -0.53
N HIS A 295 17.55 -2.77 -0.29
CA HIS A 295 18.08 -2.87 1.06
C HIS A 295 18.30 -1.49 1.68
N ARG A 296 17.93 -1.33 2.94
CA ARG A 296 18.06 -0.09 3.70
C ARG A 296 18.91 -0.37 4.94
N ASP A 297 20.16 0.09 4.91
CA ASP A 297 21.12 -0.13 5.99
C ASP A 297 20.59 0.31 7.36
N ILE A 298 19.89 1.44 7.41
CA ILE A 298 19.27 1.98 8.65
C ILE A 298 18.23 1.05 9.30
N PHE A 299 17.66 0.12 8.52
CA PHE A 299 16.68 -0.87 8.99
C PHE A 299 17.26 -2.28 8.98
N GLU A 300 18.47 -2.47 8.45
CA GLU A 300 19.08 -3.77 8.15
C GLU A 300 18.12 -4.71 7.41
N ASN A 301 17.25 -4.16 6.56
CA ASN A 301 16.16 -4.89 5.94
C ASN A 301 15.82 -4.34 4.55
N VAL A 302 15.13 -5.14 3.74
CA VAL A 302 14.61 -4.72 2.44
C VAL A 302 13.35 -3.87 2.63
N GLN A 303 13.26 -2.82 1.82
CA GLN A 303 12.10 -1.95 1.73
C GLN A 303 11.63 -1.92 0.28
N MET A 304 10.33 -2.02 0.10
CA MET A 304 9.66 -1.74 -1.15
C MET A 304 9.53 -0.23 -1.32
N VAL A 305 10.07 0.29 -2.41
CA VAL A 305 10.08 1.73 -2.73
C VAL A 305 9.58 1.95 -4.15
N ASN A 306 9.25 3.21 -4.45
CA ASN A 306 8.88 3.61 -5.79
C ASN A 306 9.78 4.77 -6.23
N ARG A 307 10.43 4.62 -7.39
CA ARG A 307 11.48 5.51 -7.87
C ARG A 307 10.97 6.41 -8.98
N SER A 308 10.88 7.70 -8.71
CA SER A 308 10.43 8.71 -9.67
C SER A 308 11.60 9.39 -10.40
N ASP A 309 12.63 8.60 -10.74
CA ASP A 309 13.88 9.09 -11.30
C ASP A 309 13.62 9.88 -12.60
N GLY A 310 14.18 11.08 -12.70
CA GLY A 310 13.95 12.01 -13.81
C GLY A 310 12.61 12.74 -13.79
N VAL A 311 11.63 12.32 -12.98
CA VAL A 311 10.34 13.02 -12.83
C VAL A 311 10.45 14.17 -11.84
N VAL A 312 10.98 13.91 -10.64
CA VAL A 312 11.19 14.93 -9.61
C VAL A 312 12.61 15.46 -9.72
N THR A 313 12.74 16.69 -10.22
CA THR A 313 14.05 17.30 -10.49
C THR A 313 14.61 18.05 -9.30
N GLN A 314 13.78 18.56 -8.39
CA GLN A 314 14.25 19.14 -7.13
C GLN A 314 13.19 19.00 -6.02
N VAL A 315 13.66 18.85 -4.77
CA VAL A 315 12.84 19.00 -3.56
C VAL A 315 13.52 20.02 -2.65
N ILE A 316 12.79 21.07 -2.29
CA ILE A 316 13.23 22.16 -1.45
C ILE A 316 12.36 22.16 -0.20
N ILE A 317 12.97 22.16 0.97
CA ILE A 317 12.30 22.17 2.28
C ILE A 317 12.79 23.39 3.04
N ALA A 318 11.89 24.30 3.40
CA ALA A 318 12.22 25.56 4.05
C ALA A 318 13.37 26.34 3.37
N GLY A 319 13.39 26.32 2.03
CA GLY A 319 14.39 27.02 1.21
C GLY A 319 15.70 26.26 0.99
N GLN A 320 15.89 25.10 1.62
CA GLN A 320 17.08 24.26 1.45
C GLN A 320 16.79 23.12 0.47
N ILE A 321 17.67 22.93 -0.52
CA ILE A 321 17.55 21.83 -1.49
C ILE A 321 17.89 20.52 -0.76
N ALA A 322 16.91 19.64 -0.60
CA ALA A 322 17.07 18.30 -0.01
C ALA A 322 17.39 17.23 -1.06
N TRP A 323 16.91 17.43 -2.30
CA TRP A 323 17.12 16.54 -3.44
C TRP A 323 17.38 17.37 -4.70
N ASP A 324 18.42 17.04 -5.46
CA ASP A 324 18.89 17.81 -6.62
C ASP A 324 18.48 17.20 -7.99
N GLY A 325 17.64 16.16 -7.96
CA GLY A 325 17.20 15.43 -9.16
C GLY A 325 17.95 14.13 -9.39
N LYS A 326 19.08 13.92 -8.70
CA LYS A 326 19.91 12.72 -8.82
C LYS A 326 20.19 12.08 -7.48
N GLN A 327 20.42 12.87 -6.45
CA GLN A 327 20.77 12.40 -5.12
C GLN A 327 20.28 13.34 -4.02
N TYR A 328 20.30 12.83 -2.80
CA TYR A 328 20.13 13.66 -1.62
C TYR A 328 21.34 14.57 -1.46
N THR A 329 21.10 15.84 -1.14
CA THR A 329 22.17 16.80 -0.86
C THR A 329 22.79 16.54 0.51
N PRO A 330 24.00 17.05 0.81
CA PRO A 330 24.67 16.82 2.09
C PRO A 330 23.90 17.30 3.34
N VAL A 331 22.94 18.22 3.18
CA VAL A 331 22.11 18.73 4.28
C VAL A 331 21.03 17.73 4.70
N HIS A 332 20.61 16.84 3.79
CA HIS A 332 19.58 15.84 4.06
C HIS A 332 20.07 14.79 5.08
N GLY A 333 19.31 14.59 6.15
CA GLY A 333 19.65 13.64 7.22
C GLY A 333 20.74 14.12 8.19
N ARG A 334 21.30 15.32 7.99
CA ARG A 334 22.26 15.97 8.89
C ARG A 334 21.68 17.22 9.53
N ASP A 335 21.14 18.11 8.71
CA ASP A 335 20.60 19.38 9.17
C ASP A 335 19.10 19.27 9.41
N ARG A 336 18.61 20.05 10.36
CA ARG A 336 17.17 20.18 10.60
C ARG A 336 16.56 21.04 9.49
N LEU A 337 15.98 20.39 8.48
CA LEU A 337 15.25 21.07 7.40
C LEU A 337 13.79 21.37 7.76
N GLY A 338 13.17 20.48 8.54
CA GLY A 338 11.76 20.56 8.92
C GLY A 338 11.50 21.12 10.31
N ARG A 339 10.25 21.54 10.53
CA ARG A 339 9.73 21.93 11.84
C ARG A 339 8.43 21.20 12.14
N VAL A 340 8.07 21.16 13.42
CA VAL A 340 6.72 20.74 13.82
C VAL A 340 5.73 21.78 13.30
N LEU A 341 4.71 21.33 12.58
CA LEU A 341 3.64 22.20 12.12
C LEU A 341 2.64 22.40 13.25
N THR A 342 2.53 23.63 13.73
CA THR A 342 1.51 24.05 14.68
C THR A 342 0.27 24.54 13.93
N ARG A 343 -0.85 24.57 14.64
CA ARG A 343 -2.09 25.16 14.15
C ARG A 343 -1.81 26.60 13.68
N ALA A 344 -2.25 26.95 12.47
CA ALA A 344 -2.12 28.29 11.90
C ALA A 344 -2.59 29.38 12.90
N GLY A 345 -1.77 30.42 13.06
CA GLY A 345 -2.00 31.49 14.03
C GLY A 345 -1.57 31.20 15.48
N SER A 346 -1.03 30.00 15.77
CA SER A 346 -0.42 29.72 17.08
C SER A 346 1.00 30.26 17.07
N MET A 347 1.32 31.21 17.96
CA MET A 347 2.70 31.63 18.17
C MET A 347 3.51 30.42 18.64
N VAL A 348 4.61 30.12 17.95
CA VAL A 348 5.61 29.17 18.44
C VAL A 348 6.48 29.95 19.43
N PRO A 349 6.49 29.62 20.74
CA PRO A 349 7.51 30.15 21.63
C PRO A 349 8.82 29.48 21.20
N GLY A 350 9.80 30.27 20.74
CA GLY A 350 11.14 29.72 20.47
C GLY A 350 11.94 30.31 19.31
N ASN A 351 11.45 31.33 18.60
CA ASN A 351 12.26 32.03 17.58
C ASN A 351 12.66 33.47 17.98
N ASP A 352 12.40 33.88 19.22
CA ASP A 352 12.75 35.22 19.73
C ASP A 352 13.42 35.16 21.12
N GLU A 353 14.21 34.13 21.38
CA GLU A 353 15.15 34.15 22.51
C GLU A 353 16.55 34.44 21.95
N ARG A 354 16.88 35.73 21.85
CA ARG A 354 18.25 36.15 22.14
C ARG A 354 18.51 35.65 23.56
N LEU A 355 19.41 34.68 23.69
CA LEU A 355 19.94 34.25 24.97
C LEU A 355 20.60 35.48 25.63
N GLU A 356 19.83 36.21 26.43
CA GLU A 356 20.40 37.04 27.48
C GLU A 356 20.98 36.06 28.51
N GLU A 357 22.31 36.03 28.57
CA GLU A 357 23.07 35.38 29.62
C GLU A 357 22.53 35.83 30.98
N GLN A 358 21.86 34.92 31.70
CA GLN A 358 21.58 35.15 33.11
C GLN A 358 22.85 34.87 33.93
N PRO A 359 23.24 35.77 34.85
CA PRO A 359 24.47 35.65 35.60
C PRO A 359 24.38 34.51 36.62
N ILE A 360 25.44 33.71 36.68
CA ILE A 360 25.67 32.66 37.66
C ILE A 360 25.70 33.29 39.06
N LEU A 361 24.77 32.89 39.93
CA LEU A 361 24.82 33.23 41.36
C LEU A 361 25.97 32.48 42.04
N PRO A 362 26.70 33.12 42.97
CA PRO A 362 27.91 32.56 43.55
C PRO A 362 27.61 31.47 44.58
N GLU A 363 28.49 30.47 44.63
CA GLU A 363 28.56 29.46 45.69
C GLU A 363 28.65 30.14 47.07
N ALA A 364 27.70 29.85 47.94
CA ALA A 364 27.82 30.13 49.37
C ALA A 364 28.53 28.95 50.03
N ALA A 365 29.74 29.23 50.54
CA ALA A 365 30.50 28.35 51.39
C ALA A 365 29.89 28.22 52.81
N ALA A 366 30.10 27.02 53.37
CA ALA A 366 30.24 26.67 54.79
C ALA A 366 29.00 26.63 55.70
N GLY A 367 28.78 25.42 56.23
CA GLY A 367 27.99 25.06 57.40
C GLY A 367 28.20 23.58 57.70
#